data_AF-V4CQ60-F1
#
_entry.id   AF-V4CQ60-F1
#
_cell.length_a   1.000
_cell.length_b   1.000
_cell.length_c   1.000
_cell.angle_alpha   90.00
_cell.angle_beta   90.00
_cell.angle_gamma   90.00
#
_symmetry.space_group_name_H-M   'P 1'
#
loop_
_entity.id
_entity.type
_entity.pdbx_description
1 polymer ?
#
loop_
_entity_poly.entity_id
_entity_poly.type
_entity_poly.pdbx_seq_one_letter_code
_entity_poly.pdbx_strand_id
1 'polypeptide(L)'
;MTVHLPRHESGFGFRIIGGTEEGSQVSVGHIVPGGAADQEGKLCQGDEIIFVDQNCVINSTHHRVVQLMGHASLNGHVTITVRRRLTGTGPDITTHTTGGQTYPYDVTVTRRENEGFGFVIISSVTKSGSTIGEFIENSPAERCSRLHVGDRILAVNGVNISQIHHEDIVNLIKESGYSVTLTIGPPPGN
;
A
#
# COMPACT_ATOMS: atom_id res chain seq x y z
N MET A 1 3.68 9.49 -16.00
CA MET A 1 4.94 9.33 -16.76
C MET A 1 4.74 8.28 -17.84
N THR A 2 5.49 8.34 -18.92
CA THR A 2 5.44 7.34 -20.00
C THR A 2 6.75 6.56 -20.05
N VAL A 3 6.67 5.24 -20.20
CA VAL A 3 7.80 4.30 -20.21
C VAL A 3 7.69 3.44 -21.46
N HIS A 4 8.81 3.25 -22.15
CA HIS A 4 8.91 2.39 -23.34
C HIS A 4 9.72 1.16 -22.96
N LEU A 5 9.14 -0.02 -23.10
CA LEU A 5 9.79 -1.27 -22.71
C LEU A 5 9.94 -2.19 -23.92
N PRO A 6 11.17 -2.59 -24.30
CA PRO A 6 11.37 -3.64 -25.28
C PRO A 6 10.93 -4.99 -24.72
N ARG A 7 10.46 -5.88 -25.59
CA ARG A 7 10.13 -7.26 -25.22
C ARG A 7 11.42 -8.05 -25.05
N HIS A 8 11.61 -8.60 -23.85
CA HIS A 8 12.65 -9.60 -23.59
C HIS A 8 12.04 -11.01 -23.69
N GLU A 9 12.89 -12.04 -23.66
CA GLU A 9 12.46 -13.44 -23.60
C GLU A 9 11.50 -13.69 -22.41
N SER A 10 11.79 -13.07 -21.26
CA SER A 10 11.00 -13.14 -20.03
C SER A 10 9.75 -12.26 -20.01
N GLY A 11 9.48 -11.46 -21.06
CA GLY A 11 8.38 -10.50 -21.07
C GLY A 11 8.85 -9.05 -21.00
N PHE A 12 8.01 -8.19 -20.43
CA PHE A 12 8.33 -6.77 -20.18
C PHE A 12 8.92 -6.53 -18.78
N GLY A 13 9.12 -7.58 -17.98
CA GLY A 13 9.83 -7.49 -16.71
C GLY A 13 9.02 -6.94 -15.53
N PHE A 14 7.70 -6.96 -15.58
CA PHE A 14 6.86 -6.65 -14.42
C PHE A 14 5.56 -7.47 -14.40
N ARG A 15 4.98 -7.63 -13.21
CA ARG A 15 3.67 -8.27 -13.03
C ARG A 15 2.54 -7.24 -13.14
N ILE A 16 1.41 -7.63 -13.71
CA ILE A 16 0.18 -6.83 -13.69
C ILE A 16 -0.68 -7.30 -12.53
N ILE A 17 -1.14 -6.37 -11.70
CA ILE A 17 -2.02 -6.63 -10.55
C ILE A 17 -3.26 -5.74 -10.62
N GLY A 18 -4.32 -6.07 -9.88
CA GLY A 18 -5.60 -5.33 -9.91
C GLY A 18 -6.45 -5.62 -11.15
N GLY A 19 -7.61 -4.97 -11.24
CA GLY A 19 -8.56 -5.14 -12.35
C GLY A 19 -9.41 -6.41 -12.31
N THR A 20 -9.32 -7.20 -11.24
CA THR A 20 -10.10 -8.43 -11.04
C THR A 20 -11.43 -8.18 -10.34
N GLU A 21 -11.56 -7.05 -9.67
CA GLU A 21 -12.75 -6.62 -8.93
C GLU A 21 -13.29 -5.33 -9.55
N GLU A 22 -14.59 -5.09 -9.39
CA GLU A 22 -15.23 -3.88 -9.90
C GLU A 22 -14.64 -2.63 -9.22
N GLY A 23 -14.20 -1.65 -10.01
CA GLY A 23 -13.53 -0.44 -9.51
C GLY A 23 -12.05 -0.62 -9.10
N SER A 24 -11.50 -1.84 -9.22
CA SER A 24 -10.07 -2.08 -8.96
C SER A 24 -9.22 -1.67 -10.16
N GLN A 25 -8.32 -0.70 -9.98
CA GLN A 25 -7.46 -0.22 -11.06
C GLN A 25 -6.24 -1.11 -11.25
N VAL A 26 -5.86 -1.35 -12.51
CA VAL A 26 -4.65 -2.11 -12.83
C VAL A 26 -3.38 -1.34 -12.46
N SER A 27 -2.42 -2.06 -11.87
CA SER A 27 -1.16 -1.49 -11.41
C SER A 27 0.03 -2.41 -11.71
N VAL A 28 1.22 -1.84 -11.64
CA VAL A 28 2.51 -2.54 -11.70
C VAL A 28 2.72 -3.27 -10.37
N GLY A 29 2.87 -4.58 -10.42
CA GLY A 29 3.27 -5.41 -9.29
C GLY A 29 4.78 -5.57 -9.22
N HIS A 30 5.24 -6.76 -8.83
CA HIS A 30 6.65 -7.10 -8.76
C HIS A 30 7.39 -6.82 -10.07
N ILE A 31 8.53 -6.13 -9.99
CA ILE A 31 9.46 -5.88 -11.10
C ILE A 31 10.53 -6.97 -11.08
N VAL A 32 10.77 -7.61 -12.23
CA VAL A 32 11.73 -8.71 -12.37
C VAL A 32 13.15 -8.14 -12.44
N PRO A 33 14.05 -8.48 -11.50
CA PRO A 33 15.44 -8.03 -11.54
C PRO A 33 16.13 -8.42 -12.86
N GLY A 34 16.82 -7.48 -13.49
CA GLY A 34 17.46 -7.64 -14.81
C GLY A 34 16.49 -7.69 -15.99
N GLY A 35 15.18 -7.58 -15.78
CA GLY A 35 14.16 -7.51 -16.83
C GLY A 35 14.05 -6.12 -17.47
N ALA A 36 13.26 -6.00 -18.56
CA ALA A 36 13.14 -4.74 -19.30
C ALA A 36 12.69 -3.55 -18.43
N ALA A 37 11.70 -3.74 -17.55
CA ALA A 37 11.23 -2.69 -16.64
C ALA A 37 12.28 -2.27 -15.59
N ASP A 38 13.09 -3.22 -15.10
CA ASP A 38 14.16 -2.95 -14.14
C ASP A 38 15.31 -2.16 -14.81
N GLN A 39 15.71 -2.58 -16.01
CA GLN A 39 16.76 -1.90 -16.78
C GLN A 39 16.38 -0.48 -17.19
N GLU A 40 15.10 -0.23 -17.49
CA GLU A 40 14.62 1.12 -17.77
C GLU A 40 14.51 1.99 -16.49
N GLY A 41 14.37 1.36 -15.31
CA GLY A 41 14.53 1.99 -13.99
C GLY A 41 13.48 3.04 -13.60
N LYS A 42 12.55 3.39 -14.50
CA LYS A 42 11.51 4.41 -14.24
C LYS A 42 10.25 3.83 -13.60
N LEU A 43 9.95 2.57 -13.87
CA LEU A 43 8.75 1.91 -13.38
C LEU A 43 8.94 1.53 -11.90
N CYS A 44 7.93 1.71 -11.07
CA CYS A 44 7.93 1.23 -9.69
C CYS A 44 6.71 0.36 -9.43
N GLN A 45 6.86 -0.61 -8.53
CA GLN A 45 5.72 -1.34 -7.98
C GLN A 45 4.72 -0.35 -7.37
N GLY A 46 3.43 -0.58 -7.63
CA GLY A 46 2.32 0.29 -7.22
C GLY A 46 1.95 1.38 -8.22
N ASP A 47 2.74 1.59 -9.29
CA ASP A 47 2.38 2.48 -10.38
C ASP A 47 1.05 2.06 -11.03
N GLU A 48 0.10 2.98 -11.15
CA GLU A 48 -1.16 2.68 -11.82
C GLU A 48 -0.98 2.79 -13.32
N ILE A 49 -1.40 1.76 -14.06
CA ILE A 49 -1.32 1.76 -15.51
C ILE A 49 -2.53 2.52 -16.05
N ILE A 50 -2.26 3.63 -16.74
CA ILE A 50 -3.30 4.51 -17.29
C ILE A 50 -3.49 4.23 -18.77
N PHE A 51 -2.40 4.01 -19.50
CA PHE A 51 -2.43 3.63 -20.91
C PHE A 51 -1.50 2.45 -21.18
N VAL A 52 -1.94 1.57 -22.07
CA VAL A 52 -1.13 0.55 -22.75
C VAL A 52 -1.17 0.85 -24.24
N ASP A 53 -0.01 1.22 -24.78
CA ASP A 53 0.16 1.90 -26.04
C ASP A 53 -0.79 3.12 -26.14
N GLN A 54 -1.76 3.07 -27.04
CA GLN A 54 -2.74 4.14 -27.26
C GLN A 54 -4.08 3.89 -26.55
N ASN A 55 -4.22 2.77 -25.82
CA ASN A 55 -5.47 2.39 -25.19
C ASN A 55 -5.50 2.85 -23.73
N CYS A 56 -6.50 3.65 -23.36
CA CYS A 56 -6.77 3.96 -21.96
C CYS A 56 -7.27 2.70 -21.26
N VAL A 57 -6.68 2.39 -20.10
CA VAL A 57 -7.02 1.18 -19.32
C VAL A 57 -7.53 1.49 -17.91
N ILE A 58 -7.91 2.75 -17.66
CA ILE A 58 -8.61 3.13 -16.42
C ILE A 58 -9.88 2.28 -16.28
N ASN A 59 -10.06 1.66 -15.11
CA ASN A 59 -11.20 0.78 -14.79
C ASN A 59 -11.36 -0.41 -15.75
N SER A 60 -10.32 -0.73 -16.53
CA SER A 60 -10.33 -1.91 -17.37
C SER A 60 -10.09 -3.16 -16.55
N THR A 61 -10.66 -4.28 -17.00
CA THR A 61 -10.43 -5.56 -16.35
C THR A 61 -8.99 -6.03 -16.53
N HIS A 62 -8.51 -6.83 -15.59
CA HIS A 62 -7.22 -7.50 -15.66
C HIS A 62 -7.03 -8.21 -17.00
N HIS A 63 -8.07 -8.95 -17.42
CA HIS A 63 -8.07 -9.69 -18.69
C HIS A 63 -7.84 -8.78 -19.89
N ARG A 64 -8.49 -7.60 -19.93
CA ARG A 64 -8.32 -6.65 -21.03
C ARG A 64 -6.89 -6.13 -21.13
N VAL A 65 -6.27 -5.83 -19.99
CA VAL A 65 -4.89 -5.31 -19.95
C VAL A 65 -3.88 -6.38 -20.33
N VAL A 66 -4.08 -7.63 -19.87
CA VAL A 66 -3.28 -8.79 -20.31
C VAL A 66 -3.40 -9.01 -21.81
N GLN A 67 -4.59 -8.90 -22.39
CA GLN A 67 -4.77 -8.98 -23.85
C GLN A 67 -3.96 -7.90 -24.57
N LEU A 68 -4.03 -6.64 -24.14
CA LEU A 68 -3.28 -5.54 -24.75
C LEU A 68 -1.76 -5.77 -24.67
N MET A 69 -1.27 -6.23 -23.52
CA MET A 69 0.14 -6.59 -23.35
C MET A 69 0.57 -7.78 -24.21
N GLY A 70 -0.34 -8.73 -24.45
CA GLY A 70 -0.13 -9.82 -25.41
C GLY A 70 0.06 -9.30 -26.83
N HIS A 71 -0.74 -8.32 -27.27
CA HIS A 71 -0.57 -7.68 -28.58
C HIS A 71 0.73 -6.89 -28.67
N ALA A 72 1.05 -6.09 -27.65
CA ALA A 72 2.30 -5.33 -27.60
C ALA A 72 3.53 -6.27 -27.64
N SER A 73 3.41 -7.45 -27.01
CA SER A 73 4.46 -8.48 -27.06
C SER A 73 4.76 -8.96 -28.49
N LEU A 74 3.74 -9.08 -29.34
CA LEU A 74 3.91 -9.43 -30.76
C LEU A 74 4.59 -8.29 -31.54
N ASN A 75 4.39 -7.04 -31.12
CA ASN A 75 5.05 -5.86 -31.68
C ASN A 75 6.48 -5.65 -31.13
N GLY A 76 6.96 -6.53 -30.25
CA GLY A 76 8.31 -6.49 -29.69
C GLY A 76 8.57 -5.37 -28.69
N HIS A 77 7.58 -4.54 -28.37
CA HIS A 77 7.70 -3.46 -27.38
C HIS A 77 6.32 -3.02 -26.88
N VAL A 78 6.30 -2.31 -25.76
CA VAL A 78 5.09 -1.64 -25.24
C VAL A 78 5.42 -0.23 -24.79
N THR A 79 4.52 0.71 -25.03
CA THR A 79 4.54 2.03 -24.42
C THR A 79 3.48 2.09 -23.33
N ILE A 80 3.87 2.28 -22.07
CA ILE A 80 2.92 2.41 -20.96
C ILE A 80 2.96 3.82 -20.39
N THR A 81 1.77 4.40 -20.17
CA THR A 81 1.67 5.62 -19.35
C THR A 81 1.16 5.22 -17.99
N VAL A 82 1.91 5.57 -16.96
CA VAL A 82 1.58 5.28 -15.57
C VAL A 82 1.42 6.54 -14.73
N ARG A 83 0.58 6.44 -13.70
CA ARG A 83 0.48 7.43 -12.63
C ARG A 83 1.25 6.89 -11.43
N ARG A 84 2.36 7.56 -11.08
CA ARG A 84 3.09 7.31 -9.83
C ARG A 84 2.17 7.72 -8.68
N ARG A 85 1.69 6.75 -7.91
CA ARG A 85 1.18 7.05 -6.57
C ARG A 85 2.41 7.35 -5.73
N LEU A 86 2.53 8.57 -5.19
CA LEU A 86 3.60 8.91 -4.25
C LEU A 86 3.28 8.22 -2.92
N THR A 87 3.48 6.91 -2.87
CA THR A 87 3.40 6.10 -1.66
C THR A 87 4.78 5.48 -1.49
N GLY A 88 5.51 5.98 -0.48
CA GLY A 88 6.91 5.65 -0.25
C GLY A 88 7.17 4.14 -0.13
N THR A 89 8.22 3.70 -0.82
CA THR A 89 9.14 2.62 -0.45
C THR A 89 8.68 1.59 0.60
N GLY A 90 8.24 0.41 0.16
CA GLY A 90 8.13 -0.80 0.99
C GLY A 90 7.44 -1.97 0.26
N PRO A 91 7.91 -3.24 0.40
CA PRO A 91 7.46 -4.37 -0.41
C PRO A 91 6.10 -4.92 0.04
N ASP A 92 5.32 -5.38 -0.95
CA ASP A 92 4.11 -6.23 -0.87
C ASP A 92 3.13 -5.95 0.28
N ILE A 93 2.10 -5.12 0.02
CA ILE A 93 0.90 -5.16 0.85
C ILE A 93 -0.34 -5.22 -0.05
N THR A 94 -1.07 -6.32 0.07
CA THR A 94 -2.39 -6.57 -0.53
C THR A 94 -3.31 -5.41 -0.19
N THR A 95 -3.52 -4.50 -1.13
CA THR A 95 -4.30 -3.29 -0.86
C THR A 95 -5.79 -3.62 -0.82
N HIS A 96 -6.42 -3.51 0.35
CA HIS A 96 -7.86 -3.68 0.52
C HIS A 96 -8.51 -2.29 0.57
N THR A 97 -9.58 -2.08 -0.18
CA THR A 97 -10.33 -0.82 -0.16
C THR A 97 -11.66 -1.08 0.55
N THR A 98 -11.92 -0.42 1.68
CA THR A 98 -13.17 -0.56 2.43
C THR A 98 -13.63 0.82 2.86
N GLY A 99 -14.85 1.21 2.48
CA GLY A 99 -15.44 2.51 2.86
C GLY A 99 -14.72 3.75 2.30
N GLY A 100 -14.00 3.63 1.18
CA GLY A 100 -13.25 4.74 0.57
C GLY A 100 -11.85 4.98 1.13
N GLN A 101 -11.41 4.19 2.12
CA GLN A 101 -10.04 4.17 2.61
C GLN A 101 -9.26 3.02 1.95
N THR A 102 -8.10 3.33 1.37
CA THR A 102 -7.17 2.33 0.82
C THR A 102 -6.24 1.88 1.94
N TYR A 103 -6.30 0.60 2.26
CA TYR A 103 -5.37 -0.04 3.18
C TYR A 103 -4.24 -0.73 2.42
N PRO A 104 -3.08 -0.91 3.04
CA PRO A 104 -2.69 -0.22 4.25
C PRO A 104 -2.39 1.25 3.98
N TYR A 105 -2.45 2.09 5.00
CA TYR A 105 -1.95 3.45 4.92
C TYR A 105 -1.15 3.81 6.17
N ASP A 106 -0.17 4.69 6.00
CA ASP A 106 0.58 5.25 7.11
C ASP A 106 -0.05 6.53 7.63
N VAL A 107 -0.07 6.65 8.96
CA VAL A 107 -0.50 7.85 9.67
C VAL A 107 0.51 8.18 10.75
N THR A 108 1.00 9.42 10.71
CA THR A 108 1.88 9.95 11.73
C THR A 108 1.06 10.75 12.74
N VAL A 109 1.16 10.38 14.01
CA VAL A 109 0.54 11.10 15.12
C VAL A 109 1.64 11.81 15.88
N THR A 110 1.49 13.12 16.06
CA THR A 110 2.46 13.96 16.78
C THR A 110 1.84 14.51 18.06
N ARG A 111 2.51 14.33 19.19
CA ARG A 111 2.05 14.76 20.52
C ARG A 111 2.89 15.94 21.04
N ARG A 112 2.34 16.69 21.98
CA ARG A 112 3.08 17.69 22.78
C ARG A 112 3.84 17.01 23.93
N GLU A 113 4.70 17.77 24.62
CA GLU A 113 5.57 17.23 25.67
C GLU A 113 4.82 16.60 26.86
N ASN A 114 3.67 17.19 27.25
CA ASN A 114 2.92 16.79 28.44
C ASN A 114 1.65 15.96 28.14
N GLU A 115 1.54 15.32 26.98
CA GLU A 115 0.40 14.45 26.63
C GLU A 115 0.89 13.12 26.03
N GLY A 116 0.09 12.05 26.13
CA GLY A 116 0.31 10.81 25.36
C GLY A 116 -0.23 10.94 23.94
N PHE A 117 -0.08 9.89 23.11
CA PHE A 117 -0.65 9.91 21.76
C PHE A 117 -2.18 9.82 21.72
N GLY A 118 -2.83 9.41 22.81
CA GLY A 118 -4.28 9.57 22.95
C GLY A 118 -5.15 8.47 22.37
N PHE A 119 -4.59 7.29 22.14
CA PHE A 119 -5.35 6.12 21.69
C PHE A 119 -5.07 4.91 22.57
N VAL A 120 -6.09 4.08 22.76
CA VAL A 120 -6.01 2.80 23.45
C VAL A 120 -5.75 1.70 22.44
N ILE A 121 -4.82 0.79 22.75
CA ILE A 121 -4.49 -0.36 21.90
C ILE A 121 -5.03 -1.63 22.55
N ILE A 122 -5.76 -2.41 21.75
CA ILE A 122 -6.22 -3.75 22.12
C ILE A 122 -5.36 -4.73 21.34
N SER A 123 -4.45 -5.44 22.01
CA SER A 123 -3.61 -6.46 21.38
C SER A 123 -4.06 -7.85 21.77
N SER A 124 -4.29 -8.71 20.79
CA SER A 124 -4.50 -10.15 21.00
C SER A 124 -3.49 -10.95 20.19
N VAL A 125 -2.61 -11.67 20.90
CA VAL A 125 -1.53 -12.47 20.30
C VAL A 125 -2.07 -13.65 19.47
N THR A 126 -3.34 -14.03 19.63
CA THR A 126 -3.84 -15.33 19.20
C THR A 126 -4.91 -15.32 18.11
N LYS A 127 -5.57 -14.19 17.78
CA LYS A 127 -6.68 -14.20 16.79
C LYS A 127 -6.88 -12.96 15.91
N SER A 128 -6.70 -11.74 16.44
CA SER A 128 -7.16 -10.51 15.72
C SER A 128 -6.07 -9.48 15.45
N GLY A 129 -4.84 -9.68 15.94
CA GLY A 129 -3.77 -8.68 15.88
C GLY A 129 -3.98 -7.54 16.87
N SER A 130 -3.34 -6.41 16.62
CA SER A 130 -3.48 -5.19 17.44
C SER A 130 -4.42 -4.21 16.77
N THR A 131 -5.37 -3.67 17.52
CA THR A 131 -6.36 -2.70 17.03
C THR A 131 -6.45 -1.48 17.92
N ILE A 132 -7.02 -0.39 17.39
CA ILE A 132 -7.38 0.79 18.17
C ILE A 132 -8.72 0.55 18.86
N GLY A 133 -8.75 0.65 20.19
CA GLY A 133 -9.95 0.43 20.99
C GLY A 133 -10.76 1.69 21.25
N GLU A 134 -10.08 2.80 21.55
CA GLU A 134 -10.72 4.04 21.98
C GLU A 134 -9.77 5.22 21.77
N PHE A 135 -10.33 6.43 21.61
CA PHE A 135 -9.58 7.68 21.62
C PHE A 135 -9.84 8.47 22.90
N ILE A 136 -8.81 9.17 23.37
CA ILE A 136 -8.94 10.15 24.44
C ILE A 136 -9.42 11.47 23.82
N GLU A 137 -10.40 12.11 24.45
CA GLU A 137 -10.92 13.41 23.99
C GLU A 137 -9.81 14.47 23.94
N ASN A 138 -9.83 15.33 22.91
CA ASN A 138 -8.87 16.39 22.65
C ASN A 138 -7.43 15.91 22.43
N SER A 139 -7.20 14.63 22.21
CA SER A 139 -5.86 14.03 22.13
C SER A 139 -5.25 14.07 20.73
N PRO A 140 -3.93 13.82 20.57
CA PRO A 140 -3.27 13.84 19.27
C PRO A 140 -3.89 12.90 18.23
N ALA A 141 -4.30 11.70 18.65
CA ALA A 141 -4.91 10.72 17.75
C ALA A 141 -6.29 11.14 17.26
N GLU A 142 -7.10 11.77 18.11
CA GLU A 142 -8.39 12.33 17.68
C GLU A 142 -8.18 13.49 16.68
N ARG A 143 -7.24 14.39 16.99
CA ARG A 143 -6.91 15.56 16.15
C ARG A 143 -6.32 15.18 14.78
N CYS A 144 -5.69 14.01 14.66
CA CYS A 144 -5.15 13.58 13.37
C CYS A 144 -6.25 13.22 12.36
N SER A 145 -7.46 12.91 12.84
CA SER A 145 -8.68 12.60 12.06
C SER A 145 -8.51 11.57 10.94
N ARG A 146 -7.41 10.80 10.99
CA ARG A 146 -7.08 9.74 10.04
C ARG A 146 -7.16 8.36 10.66
N LEU A 147 -7.16 8.27 11.99
CA LEU A 147 -7.34 7.04 12.74
C LEU A 147 -8.80 6.84 13.14
N HIS A 148 -9.25 5.60 13.13
CA HIS A 148 -10.60 5.21 13.56
C HIS A 148 -10.55 4.11 14.62
N VAL A 149 -11.57 4.07 15.47
CA VAL A 149 -11.76 2.94 16.40
C VAL A 149 -12.00 1.67 15.58
N GLY A 150 -11.32 0.59 15.96
CA GLY A 150 -11.33 -0.69 15.26
C GLY A 150 -10.22 -0.83 14.20
N ASP A 151 -9.50 0.24 13.87
CA ASP A 151 -8.39 0.18 12.91
C ASP A 151 -7.33 -0.82 13.36
N ARG A 152 -6.88 -1.65 12.42
CA ARG A 152 -5.86 -2.67 12.68
C ARG A 152 -4.47 -2.07 12.49
N ILE A 153 -3.64 -2.14 13.52
CA ILE A 153 -2.25 -1.68 13.46
C ILE A 153 -1.39 -2.84 12.96
N LEU A 154 -0.71 -2.64 11.83
CA LEU A 154 0.20 -3.61 11.21
C LEU A 154 1.66 -3.36 11.58
N ALA A 155 2.04 -2.09 11.73
CA ALA A 155 3.39 -1.69 12.10
C ALA A 155 3.43 -0.39 12.91
N VAL A 156 4.50 -0.23 13.70
CA VAL A 156 4.85 0.98 14.46
C VAL A 156 6.24 1.43 14.03
N ASN A 157 6.37 2.64 13.50
CA ASN A 157 7.60 3.20 12.90
C ASN A 157 8.26 2.25 11.88
N GLY A 158 7.45 1.54 11.08
CA GLY A 158 7.92 0.55 10.12
C GLY A 158 8.28 -0.82 10.70
N VAL A 159 8.25 -0.99 12.02
CA VAL A 159 8.44 -2.30 12.68
C VAL A 159 7.13 -3.08 12.64
N ASN A 160 7.13 -4.23 11.95
CA ASN A 160 5.96 -5.12 11.89
C ASN A 160 5.62 -5.66 13.29
N ILE A 161 4.36 -5.52 13.72
CA ILE A 161 3.92 -5.90 15.07
C ILE A 161 3.09 -7.18 15.13
N SER A 162 3.00 -7.95 14.04
CA SER A 162 2.09 -9.10 13.94
C SER A 162 2.43 -10.27 14.89
N GLN A 163 3.69 -10.36 15.31
CA GLN A 163 4.20 -11.40 16.23
C GLN A 163 4.79 -10.79 17.51
N ILE A 164 4.52 -9.50 17.77
CA ILE A 164 5.09 -8.77 18.90
C ILE A 164 4.11 -8.82 20.08
N HIS A 165 4.61 -9.02 21.30
CA HIS A 165 3.79 -9.00 22.50
C HIS A 165 3.26 -7.60 22.80
N HIS A 166 2.09 -7.53 23.44
CA HIS A 166 1.43 -6.26 23.75
C HIS A 166 2.35 -5.25 24.45
N GLU A 167 3.14 -5.72 25.44
CA GLU A 167 4.07 -4.87 26.19
C GLU A 167 5.14 -4.24 25.29
N ASP A 168 5.73 -5.02 24.39
CA ASP A 168 6.75 -4.53 23.46
C ASP A 168 6.17 -3.52 22.46
N ILE A 169 4.93 -3.70 22.01
CA ILE A 169 4.24 -2.72 21.14
C ILE A 169 4.07 -1.39 21.87
N VAL A 170 3.62 -1.44 23.13
CA VAL A 170 3.46 -0.24 23.97
C VAL A 170 4.81 0.45 24.18
N ASN A 171 5.89 -0.32 24.38
CA ASN A 171 7.23 0.22 24.52
C ASN A 171 7.71 0.90 23.24
N LEU A 172 7.55 0.28 22.07
CA LEU A 172 7.88 0.89 20.76
C LEU A 172 7.20 2.26 20.58
N ILE A 173 5.94 2.38 20.99
CA ILE A 173 5.19 3.64 20.89
C ILE A 173 5.72 4.68 21.89
N LYS A 174 6.02 4.28 23.12
CA LYS A 174 6.61 5.18 24.13
C LYS A 174 8.00 5.67 23.70
N GLU A 175 8.81 4.80 23.12
CA GLU A 175 10.15 5.10 22.61
C GLU A 175 10.15 5.95 21.34
N SER A 176 9.00 6.07 20.66
CA SER A 176 8.83 6.93 19.48
C SER A 176 9.00 8.44 19.78
N GLY A 177 9.07 8.83 21.05
CA GLY A 177 9.27 10.22 21.44
C GLY A 177 8.01 11.05 21.20
N TYR A 178 8.12 12.11 20.41
CA TYR A 178 7.02 13.04 20.14
C TYR A 178 6.18 12.69 18.90
N SER A 179 6.61 11.72 18.10
CA SER A 179 5.92 11.36 16.87
C SER A 179 5.97 9.87 16.63
N VAL A 180 4.84 9.25 16.34
CA VAL A 180 4.74 7.83 16.00
C VAL A 180 4.07 7.67 14.65
N THR A 181 4.63 6.83 13.79
CA THR A 181 4.00 6.44 12.52
C THR A 181 3.39 5.06 12.66
N LEU A 182 2.09 4.95 12.41
CA LEU A 182 1.35 3.69 12.42
C LEU A 182 1.01 3.28 10.99
N THR A 183 1.25 2.02 10.65
CA THR A 183 0.75 1.43 9.41
C THR A 183 -0.58 0.76 9.71
N ILE A 184 -1.66 1.29 9.15
CA ILE A 184 -3.02 0.81 9.39
C ILE A 184 -3.43 -0.16 8.29
N GLY A 185 -3.92 -1.33 8.67
CA GLY A 185 -4.43 -2.38 7.80
C GLY A 185 -5.96 -2.42 7.76
N PRO A 186 -6.53 -3.25 6.88
CA PRO A 186 -7.98 -3.35 6.76
C PRO A 186 -8.61 -3.78 8.09
N PRO A 187 -9.81 -3.28 8.40
CA PRO A 187 -10.54 -3.70 9.59
C PRO A 187 -10.74 -5.23 9.58
N PRO A 188 -10.67 -5.91 10.74
CA PRO A 188 -10.95 -7.33 10.82
C PRO A 188 -12.37 -7.59 10.29
N GLY A 189 -12.48 -8.42 9.24
CA GLY A 189 -13.77 -8.76 8.64
C GLY A 189 -14.73 -9.36 9.67
N ASN A 190 -15.97 -8.89 9.65
CA ASN A 190 -17.06 -9.40 10.48
C ASN A 190 -17.64 -10.71 9.92
#